data_AF-N4WJE2-F1
#
_entry.id   AF-N4WJE2-F1
#
_cell.length_a   1.000
_cell.length_b   1.000
_cell.length_c   1.000
_cell.angle_alpha   90.00
_cell.angle_beta   90.00
_cell.angle_gamma   90.00
#
_symmetry.space_group_name_H-M   'P 1'
#
loop_
_entity.id
_entity.type
_entity.pdbx_description
1 polymer ?
#
loop_
_entity_poly.entity_id
_entity_poly.type
_entity_poly.pdbx_seq_one_letter_code
_entity_poly.pdbx_strand_id
1 'polypeptide(L)'
;MAISNEKLVEMVKKLPQSAKKSAYDYLKYLTISHTRPGWDEIIDLEPDGTPLSEEEKRQLKNNSEFVSWEEALNELNLPNDTKS
;
A
#
# COMPACT_ATOMS: atom_id res chain seq x y z
N MET A 1 0.22 -0.94 -20.63
CA MET A 1 0.61 0.31 -21.31
C MET A 1 2.03 0.62 -20.87
N ALA A 2 3.03 0.47 -21.74
CA ALA A 2 4.44 0.69 -21.38
C ALA A 2 4.85 2.13 -21.75
N ILE A 3 5.49 2.84 -20.84
CA ILE A 3 6.02 4.20 -21.03
C ILE A 3 7.53 4.12 -21.19
N SER A 4 8.10 4.92 -22.09
CA SER A 4 9.56 4.98 -22.28
C SER A 4 10.25 5.70 -21.12
N ASN A 5 11.50 5.34 -20.85
CA ASN A 5 12.32 6.01 -19.82
C ASN A 5 12.42 7.53 -20.05
N GLU A 6 12.52 7.94 -21.32
CA GLU A 6 12.55 9.36 -21.71
C GLU A 6 11.28 10.09 -21.28
N LYS A 7 10.11 9.46 -21.48
CA LYS A 7 8.83 10.02 -21.09
C LYS A 7 8.70 10.13 -19.57
N LEU A 8 9.22 9.15 -18.83
CA LEU A 8 9.22 9.13 -17.38
C LEU A 8 10.09 10.28 -16.81
N VAL A 9 11.27 10.48 -17.37
CA VAL A 9 12.15 11.61 -17.01
C VAL A 9 11.49 12.96 -17.32
N GLU A 10 10.79 13.08 -18.45
CA GLU A 10 10.03 14.29 -18.81
C GLU A 10 8.92 14.58 -17.79
N MET A 11 8.20 13.55 -17.35
CA MET A 11 7.14 13.66 -16.34
C MET A 11 7.70 14.14 -14.99
N VAL A 12 8.79 13.55 -14.51
CA VAL A 12 9.43 13.95 -13.24
C VAL A 12 9.93 15.39 -13.29
N LYS A 13 10.42 15.86 -14.45
CA LYS A 13 10.88 17.25 -14.62
C LYS A 13 9.74 18.27 -14.52
N LYS A 14 8.52 17.90 -14.96
CA LYS A 14 7.32 18.75 -14.92
C LYS A 14 6.67 18.83 -13.53
N LEU A 15 7.06 17.97 -12.60
CA LEU A 15 6.52 18.00 -11.23
C LEU A 15 6.96 19.26 -10.47
N PRO A 16 6.13 19.77 -9.54
CA PRO A 16 6.53 20.83 -8.62
C PRO A 16 7.67 20.34 -7.70
N GLN A 17 8.53 21.26 -7.26
CA GLN A 17 9.72 20.91 -6.46
C GLN A 17 9.39 20.15 -5.16
N SER A 18 8.24 20.45 -4.54
CA SER A 18 7.73 19.73 -3.38
C SER A 18 7.44 18.26 -3.66
N ALA A 19 6.98 17.92 -4.87
CA ALA A 19 6.61 16.57 -5.27
C ALA A 19 7.77 15.77 -5.89
N LYS A 20 8.84 16.43 -6.35
CA LYS A 20 10.01 15.74 -6.94
C LYS A 20 10.69 14.81 -5.94
N LYS A 21 10.79 15.24 -4.67
CA LYS A 21 11.34 14.40 -3.60
C LYS A 21 10.50 13.13 -3.42
N SER A 22 9.18 13.29 -3.26
CA SER A 22 8.26 12.17 -3.12
C SER A 22 8.26 11.23 -4.35
N ALA A 23 8.33 11.78 -5.56
CA ALA A 23 8.43 10.99 -6.79
C ALA A 23 9.74 10.20 -6.85
N TYR A 24 10.87 10.80 -6.45
CA TYR A 24 12.14 10.11 -6.37
C TYR A 24 12.13 8.98 -5.33
N ASP A 25 11.63 9.28 -4.12
CA ASP A 25 11.52 8.29 -3.04
C ASP A 25 10.63 7.11 -3.46
N TYR A 26 9.52 7.38 -4.16
CA TYR A 26 8.65 6.35 -4.72
C TYR A 26 9.31 5.54 -5.83
N LEU A 27 10.00 6.18 -6.78
CA LEU A 27 10.75 5.47 -7.82
C LEU A 27 11.84 4.57 -7.23
N LYS A 28 12.54 5.05 -6.19
CA LYS A 28 13.52 4.26 -5.44
C LYS A 28 12.86 3.07 -4.76
N TYR A 29 11.71 3.28 -4.11
CA TYR A 29 10.93 2.19 -3.54
C TYR A 29 10.54 1.16 -4.61
N LEU A 30 10.05 1.61 -5.77
CA LEU A 30 9.67 0.71 -6.87
C LEU A 30 10.84 -0.12 -7.43
N THR A 31 12.04 0.46 -7.47
CA THR A 31 13.24 -0.28 -7.89
C THR A 31 13.63 -1.37 -6.88
N ILE A 32 13.37 -1.13 -5.59
CA ILE A 32 13.61 -2.13 -4.53
C ILE A 32 12.46 -3.14 -4.49
N SER A 33 11.21 -2.71 -4.69
CA SER A 33 10.04 -3.57 -4.64
C SER A 33 9.89 -4.46 -5.87
N HIS A 34 10.70 -4.26 -6.92
CA HIS A 34 10.75 -5.18 -8.08
C HIS A 34 11.38 -6.55 -7.72
N THR A 35 12.00 -6.68 -6.55
CA THR A 35 12.37 -7.98 -5.98
C THR A 35 11.26 -8.57 -5.11
N ARG A 36 10.04 -8.01 -5.13
CA ARG A 36 8.90 -8.63 -4.46
C ARG A 36 8.64 -9.98 -5.14
N PRO A 37 8.67 -11.08 -4.37
CA PRO A 37 8.41 -12.39 -4.93
C PRO A 37 7.02 -12.43 -5.57
N GLY A 38 6.86 -13.25 -6.61
CA GLY A 38 5.55 -13.54 -7.18
C GLY A 38 4.61 -14.09 -6.11
N TRP A 39 3.29 -14.06 -6.34
CA TRP A 39 2.34 -14.65 -5.37
C TRP A 39 2.63 -16.13 -5.09
N ASP A 40 3.05 -16.88 -6.10
CA ASP A 40 3.46 -18.28 -5.97
C ASP A 40 4.71 -18.42 -5.08
N GLU A 41 5.70 -17.54 -5.27
CA GLU A 41 6.91 -17.51 -4.45
C GLU A 41 6.61 -17.08 -3.01
N ILE A 42 5.65 -16.18 -2.78
CA ILE A 42 5.22 -15.73 -1.45
C ILE A 42 4.58 -16.86 -0.64
N ILE A 43 3.80 -17.74 -1.30
CA ILE A 43 3.14 -18.87 -0.63
C ILE A 43 4.17 -19.84 -0.05
N ASP A 44 5.30 -20.01 -0.73
CA ASP A 44 6.37 -20.93 -0.35
C ASP A 44 7.38 -20.31 0.63
N LEU A 45 7.26 -19.02 0.95
CA LEU A 45 8.12 -18.36 1.95
C LEU A 45 7.72 -18.78 3.37
N GLU A 46 8.73 -18.91 4.23
CA GLU A 46 8.49 -19.10 5.66
C GLU A 46 7.74 -17.88 6.24
N PRO A 47 6.70 -18.10 7.07
CA PRO A 47 6.07 -17.02 7.81
C PRO A 47 7.12 -16.25 8.59
N ASP A 48 7.04 -14.93 8.59
CA ASP A 48 7.93 -14.15 9.41
C ASP A 48 7.65 -14.44 10.90
N GLY A 49 8.68 -14.29 11.74
CA GLY A 49 8.53 -14.49 13.19
C GLY A 49 7.70 -13.40 13.88
N THR A 50 7.08 -12.50 13.12
CA THR A 50 6.28 -11.40 13.63
C THR A 50 4.92 -11.95 14.08
N PRO A 51 4.59 -11.89 15.38
CA PRO A 51 3.29 -12.34 15.84
C PRO A 51 2.21 -11.40 15.31
N LEU A 52 1.06 -11.99 14.95
CA LEU A 52 -0.13 -11.21 14.62
C LEU A 52 -0.48 -10.27 15.78
N SER A 53 -0.82 -9.04 15.44
CA SER A 53 -1.45 -8.09 16.34
C SER A 53 -2.82 -8.60 16.80
N GLU A 54 -3.33 -8.03 17.90
CA GLU A 54 -4.67 -8.38 18.40
C GLU A 54 -5.77 -8.09 17.36
N GLU A 55 -5.57 -7.08 16.51
CA GLU A 55 -6.49 -6.74 15.44
C GLU A 55 -6.45 -7.75 14.30
N GLU A 56 -5.26 -8.13 13.81
CA GLU A 56 -5.13 -9.16 12.77
C GLU A 56 -5.71 -10.50 13.25
N LYS A 57 -5.56 -10.82 14.54
CA LYS A 57 -6.23 -11.99 15.14
C LYS A 57 -7.75 -11.86 15.15
N ARG A 58 -8.29 -10.65 15.37
CA ARG A 58 -9.74 -10.37 15.32
C ARG A 58 -10.26 -10.53 13.90
N GLN A 59 -9.58 -9.95 12.92
CA GLN A 59 -9.92 -10.05 11.50
C GLN A 59 -9.85 -11.48 10.99
N LEU A 60 -8.81 -12.23 11.35
CA LEU A 60 -8.65 -13.64 10.95
C LEU A 60 -9.76 -14.53 11.51
N LYS A 61 -10.32 -14.19 12.68
CA LYS A 61 -11.44 -14.92 13.30
C LYS A 61 -12.81 -14.49 12.76
N ASN A 62 -12.89 -13.36 12.06
CA ASN A 62 -14.14 -12.87 11.51
C ASN A 62 -14.44 -13.61 10.20
N ASN A 63 -15.60 -14.27 10.13
CA ASN A 63 -16.04 -14.98 8.93
C ASN A 63 -16.66 -14.04 7.87
N SER A 64 -16.74 -12.74 8.15
CA SER A 64 -17.18 -11.74 7.19
C SER A 64 -16.05 -11.38 6.23
N GLU A 65 -16.25 -11.64 4.94
CA GLU A 65 -15.34 -11.21 3.87
C GLU A 65 -15.32 -9.68 3.67
N PHE A 66 -16.24 -8.96 4.33
CA PHE A 66 -16.41 -7.52 4.18
C PHE A 66 -16.35 -6.81 5.53
N VAL A 67 -15.78 -5.60 5.51
CA VAL A 67 -15.79 -4.66 6.63
C VAL A 67 -16.83 -3.58 6.33
N SER A 68 -17.63 -3.22 7.34
CA SER A 68 -18.61 -2.14 7.17
C SER A 68 -17.91 -0.79 7.03
N TRP A 69 -18.52 0.17 6.34
CA TRP A 69 -17.94 1.50 6.18
C TRP A 69 -17.74 2.21 7.53
N GLU A 70 -18.65 2.01 8.48
CA GLU A 70 -18.56 2.56 9.83
C GLU A 70 -17.38 1.96 10.61
N GLU A 71 -17.16 0.65 10.46
CA GLU A 71 -16.04 -0.06 11.08
C GLU A 71 -14.70 0.39 10.49
N ALA A 72 -14.61 0.54 9.15
CA ALA A 72 -13.41 1.06 8.48
C ALA A 72 -13.07 2.50 8.90
N LEU A 73 -14.08 3.37 9.06
CA LEU A 73 -13.89 4.75 9.54
C LEU A 73 -13.36 4.77 10.97
N ASN A 74 -13.94 3.95 11.85
CA ASN A 74 -13.53 3.82 13.23
C ASN A 74 -12.09 3.29 13.35
N GLU A 75 -11.73 2.28 12.54
CA GLU A 75 -10.39 1.68 12.52
C GLU A 75 -9.31 2.65 12.01
N LEU A 76 -9.60 3.41 10.94
CA LEU A 76 -8.67 4.35 10.34
C LEU A 76 -8.62 5.71 11.07
N ASN A 77 -9.35 5.86 12.18
CA ASN A 77 -9.54 7.13 12.91
C ASN A 77 -9.93 8.28 11.97
N LEU A 78 -10.76 7.99 10.96
CA LEU A 78 -11.19 8.98 10.00
C LEU A 78 -12.32 9.82 10.60
N PRO A 79 -12.37 11.12 10.28
CA PRO A 79 -13.45 11.98 10.75
C PRO A 79 -14.78 11.44 10.20
N ASN A 80 -15.69 11.13 11.10
CA ASN A 80 -17.05 10.70 10.77
C ASN A 80 -17.90 11.95 10.45
N ASP A 81 -17.53 12.69 9.39
CA ASP A 81 -18.28 13.86 8.95
C ASP A 81 -19.26 13.46 7.84
N THR A 82 -20.26 12.66 8.22
CA THR A 82 -21.55 12.64 7.53
C THR A 82 -22.57 13.31 8.45
N LYS A 83 -22.53 14.65 8.50
CA LYS A 83 -23.67 15.42 9.01
C LYS A 83 -24.86 15.20 8.08
N SER A 84 -25.97 14.73 8.67
CA SER A 84 -27.33 14.90 8.15
C SER A 84 -27.69 16.38 8.01
#